data_AF-D4CWX8-F1
#
_entry.id   AF-D4CWX8-F1
#
_cell.length_a   1.000
_cell.length_b   1.000
_cell.length_c   1.000
_cell.angle_alpha   90.00
_cell.angle_beta   90.00
_cell.angle_gamma   90.00
#
_symmetry.space_group_name_H-M   'P 1'
#
loop_
_entity.id
_entity.type
_entity.pdbx_description
1 polymer ?
#
loop_
_entity_poly.entity_id
_entity_poly.type
_entity_poly.pdbx_seq_one_letter_code
_entity_poly.pdbx_strand_id
1 'polypeptide(L)'
;MGKKEVKTDLWVYDLLKEAKISDKLSAQGSDIKEINEALQTASKRGTGNVGFPEYVGVVKDFLIVIEDKADTLNHLKLNESGIIADDITSICDYAVNGALFYGKHLSKNTNYKKIIALGISGNEKIHKITPIYINDRGDYNILEDIETLISFNEDNIDEYYVKKILNENTDIEKETDEILKEASQLHEDLRNYGNLEEKNKPLIVSGILLALREIDSKNFSIDTLVGDKTKTDGQKIYDAIKSNLDRANVSPQVKKDKLLNQFSIIKDDVKRLFVK
;
A
#
# COMPACT_ATOMS: atom_id res chain seq x y z
N MET A 1 13.85 -7.71 -19.65
CA MET A 1 13.81 -7.56 -18.18
C MET A 1 15.09 -8.05 -17.55
N GLY A 2 15.74 -7.19 -16.77
CA GLY A 2 16.85 -7.61 -15.91
C GLY A 2 16.34 -8.46 -14.74
N LYS A 3 17.19 -9.31 -14.14
CA LYS A 3 16.83 -10.15 -12.98
C LYS A 3 16.27 -9.37 -11.77
N LYS A 4 16.55 -8.07 -11.68
CA LYS A 4 16.05 -7.18 -10.62
C LYS A 4 14.63 -6.68 -10.88
N GLU A 5 14.28 -6.38 -12.14
CA GLU A 5 12.93 -5.97 -12.53
C GLU A 5 11.95 -7.10 -12.23
N VAL A 6 12.26 -8.34 -12.62
CA VAL A 6 11.41 -9.52 -12.30
C VAL A 6 11.06 -9.65 -10.80
N LYS A 7 11.98 -9.27 -9.90
CA LYS A 7 11.69 -9.29 -8.45
C LYS A 7 10.77 -8.15 -8.02
N THR A 8 10.90 -7.00 -8.67
CA THR A 8 10.06 -5.82 -8.45
C THR A 8 8.65 -6.12 -8.94
N ASP A 9 8.50 -6.66 -10.16
CA ASP A 9 7.20 -7.06 -10.71
C ASP A 9 6.43 -8.01 -9.78
N LEU A 10 7.13 -9.01 -9.20
CA LEU A 10 6.54 -9.96 -8.25
C LEU A 10 6.14 -9.30 -6.94
N TRP A 11 6.94 -8.37 -6.44
CA TRP A 11 6.59 -7.62 -5.24
C TRP A 11 5.39 -6.69 -5.48
N VAL A 12 5.34 -6.00 -6.62
CA VAL A 12 4.18 -5.21 -7.04
C VAL A 12 2.93 -6.09 -7.13
N TYR A 13 3.07 -7.32 -7.65
CA TYR A 13 1.97 -8.28 -7.64
C TYR A 13 1.48 -8.63 -6.23
N ASP A 14 2.37 -8.73 -5.25
CA ASP A 14 1.99 -8.96 -3.86
C ASP A 14 1.26 -7.74 -3.27
N LEU A 15 1.64 -6.51 -3.60
CA LEU A 15 0.86 -5.31 -3.25
C LEU A 15 -0.56 -5.35 -3.86
N LEU A 16 -0.70 -5.82 -5.10
CA LEU A 16 -2.01 -5.99 -5.75
C LEU A 16 -2.87 -7.04 -5.02
N LYS A 17 -2.27 -8.12 -4.52
CA LYS A 17 -2.99 -9.12 -3.71
C LYS A 17 -3.42 -8.57 -2.37
N GLU A 18 -2.54 -7.84 -1.68
CA GLU A 18 -2.85 -7.21 -0.39
C GLU A 18 -4.02 -6.24 -0.55
N ALA A 19 -4.05 -5.47 -1.64
CA ALA A 19 -5.16 -4.60 -2.01
C ALA A 19 -6.39 -5.32 -2.58
N LYS A 20 -6.34 -6.65 -2.80
CA LYS A 20 -7.41 -7.45 -3.41
C LYS A 20 -7.85 -6.97 -4.79
N ILE A 21 -6.90 -6.55 -5.62
CA ILE A 21 -7.13 -6.11 -7.02
C ILE A 21 -6.27 -6.89 -8.03
N SER A 22 -5.51 -7.90 -7.58
CA SER A 22 -4.65 -8.71 -8.45
C SER A 22 -5.41 -9.48 -9.54
N ASP A 23 -6.70 -9.76 -9.35
CA ASP A 23 -7.57 -10.40 -10.34
C ASP A 23 -8.20 -9.41 -11.34
N LYS A 24 -8.05 -8.10 -11.10
CA LYS A 24 -8.58 -7.01 -11.93
C LYS A 24 -7.57 -6.47 -12.93
N LEU A 25 -6.28 -6.74 -12.70
CA LEU A 25 -5.16 -6.24 -13.49
C LEU A 25 -4.43 -7.41 -14.17
N SER A 26 -4.20 -7.26 -15.47
CA SER A 26 -3.40 -8.19 -16.27
C SER A 26 -1.96 -7.69 -16.36
N ALA A 27 -1.00 -8.61 -16.37
CA ALA A 27 0.42 -8.28 -16.52
C ALA A 27 0.81 -8.16 -18.00
N GLN A 28 1.69 -7.23 -18.35
CA GLN A 28 2.31 -7.11 -19.69
C GLN A 28 1.28 -7.04 -20.83
N GLY A 29 0.16 -6.33 -20.61
CA GLY A 29 -0.96 -6.25 -21.55
C GLY A 29 -2.30 -6.34 -20.84
N SER A 30 -3.40 -6.44 -21.59
CA SER A 30 -4.75 -6.53 -21.03
C SER A 30 -5.59 -7.59 -21.73
N ASP A 31 -6.42 -8.29 -20.96
CA ASP A 31 -7.48 -9.15 -21.51
C ASP A 31 -8.75 -8.35 -21.87
N ILE A 32 -8.84 -7.09 -21.44
CA ILE A 32 -9.92 -6.18 -21.81
C ILE A 32 -9.68 -5.71 -23.24
N LYS A 33 -10.55 -6.12 -24.16
CA LYS A 33 -10.42 -5.87 -25.61
C LYS A 33 -10.07 -4.43 -25.94
N GLU A 34 -10.81 -3.47 -25.39
CA GLU A 34 -10.59 -2.04 -25.64
C GLU A 34 -9.20 -1.55 -25.22
N ILE A 35 -8.73 -1.98 -24.04
CA ILE A 35 -7.39 -1.63 -23.55
C ILE A 35 -6.32 -2.32 -24.39
N ASN A 36 -6.52 -3.60 -24.72
CA ASN A 36 -5.59 -4.36 -25.54
C ASN A 36 -5.40 -3.75 -26.95
N GLU A 37 -6.50 -3.33 -27.58
CA GLU A 37 -6.49 -2.64 -28.87
C GLU A 37 -5.75 -1.30 -28.79
N ALA A 38 -6.00 -0.51 -27.74
CA ALA A 38 -5.29 0.73 -27.49
C ALA A 38 -3.77 0.50 -27.32
N LEU A 39 -3.36 -0.57 -26.63
CA LEU A 39 -1.96 -0.89 -26.39
C LEU A 39 -1.19 -1.33 -27.66
N GLN A 40 -1.86 -1.70 -28.75
CA GLN A 40 -1.18 -2.17 -29.97
C GLN A 40 -0.26 -1.12 -30.61
N THR A 41 -0.42 0.16 -30.27
CA THR A 41 0.39 1.27 -30.79
C THR A 41 1.13 2.04 -29.69
N ALA A 42 1.15 1.51 -28.46
CA ALA A 42 1.61 2.20 -27.25
C ALA A 42 3.10 1.96 -26.93
N SER A 43 3.98 1.76 -27.90
CA SER A 43 5.41 1.57 -27.61
C SER A 43 6.04 2.81 -26.98
N LYS A 44 6.66 2.66 -25.80
CA LYS A 44 7.47 3.70 -25.12
C LYS A 44 8.59 4.29 -25.99
N ARG A 45 9.03 3.56 -27.03
CA ARG A 45 10.06 4.02 -27.99
C ARG A 45 9.50 4.84 -29.15
N GLY A 46 8.18 5.08 -29.19
CA GLY A 46 7.52 5.86 -30.24
C GLY A 46 7.47 5.17 -31.60
N THR A 47 7.60 3.84 -31.64
CA THR A 47 7.68 3.10 -32.92
C THR A 47 6.32 2.73 -33.52
N GLY A 48 5.21 3.04 -32.82
CA GLY A 48 3.86 2.62 -33.22
C GLY A 48 3.60 1.11 -33.03
N ASN A 49 4.51 0.39 -32.36
CA ASN A 49 4.34 -1.02 -32.02
C ASN A 49 3.61 -1.17 -30.68
N VAL A 50 3.35 -2.43 -30.30
CA VAL A 50 2.72 -2.80 -29.04
C VAL A 50 3.49 -2.24 -27.84
N GLY A 51 2.74 -1.70 -26.88
CA GLY A 51 3.21 -1.31 -25.56
C GLY A 51 2.85 -2.37 -24.52
N PHE A 52 3.71 -2.51 -23.52
CA PHE A 52 3.64 -3.49 -22.46
C PHE A 52 3.82 -2.77 -21.12
N PRO A 53 2.75 -2.21 -20.52
CA PRO A 53 2.80 -1.78 -19.13
C PRO A 53 2.96 -3.01 -18.22
N GLU A 54 3.61 -2.87 -17.07
CA GLU A 54 3.82 -3.98 -16.14
C GLU A 54 2.50 -4.57 -15.67
N TYR A 55 1.54 -3.72 -15.28
CA TYR A 55 0.16 -4.12 -15.01
C TYR A 55 -0.84 -3.10 -15.53
N VAL A 56 -1.99 -3.57 -16.01
CA VAL A 56 -3.10 -2.71 -16.43
C VAL A 56 -4.43 -3.40 -16.24
N GLY A 57 -5.45 -2.63 -15.84
CA GLY A 57 -6.77 -3.19 -15.58
C GLY A 57 -7.77 -2.12 -15.18
N VAL A 58 -8.91 -2.58 -14.66
CA VAL A 58 -10.01 -1.69 -14.29
C VAL A 58 -10.56 -2.10 -12.93
N VAL A 59 -10.68 -1.12 -12.03
CA VAL A 59 -11.37 -1.26 -10.75
C VAL A 59 -12.54 -0.29 -10.76
N LYS A 60 -13.77 -0.80 -10.66
CA LYS A 60 -15.00 -0.03 -10.90
C LYS A 60 -14.97 0.68 -12.27
N ASP A 61 -14.94 2.00 -12.31
CA ASP A 61 -14.83 2.82 -13.51
C ASP A 61 -13.44 3.47 -13.69
N PHE A 62 -12.47 3.12 -12.84
CA PHE A 62 -11.10 3.60 -12.90
C PHE A 62 -10.23 2.63 -13.70
N LEU A 63 -9.63 3.13 -14.78
CA LEU A 63 -8.54 2.42 -15.44
C LEU A 63 -7.27 2.65 -14.62
N ILE A 64 -6.61 1.56 -14.24
CA ILE A 64 -5.33 1.59 -13.53
C ILE A 64 -4.25 1.06 -14.46
N VAL A 65 -3.14 1.78 -14.56
CA VAL A 65 -1.93 1.34 -15.27
C VAL A 65 -0.71 1.54 -14.40
N ILE A 66 0.16 0.54 -14.34
CA ILE A 66 1.32 0.50 -13.45
C ILE A 66 2.57 0.31 -14.28
N GLU A 67 3.58 1.11 -13.96
CA GLU A 67 4.96 0.89 -14.38
C GLU A 67 5.86 0.83 -13.16
N ASP A 68 6.85 -0.05 -13.20
CA ASP A 68 7.79 -0.19 -12.10
C ASP A 68 9.27 -0.15 -12.50
N LYS A 69 10.13 0.15 -11.51
CA LYS A 69 11.60 0.11 -11.63
C LYS A 69 12.23 -0.44 -10.36
N ALA A 70 13.23 -1.30 -10.52
CA ALA A 70 13.91 -1.91 -9.37
C ALA A 70 14.69 -0.94 -8.47
N ASP A 71 15.05 0.24 -8.97
CA ASP A 71 15.84 1.23 -8.23
C ASP A 71 15.02 2.51 -8.01
N THR A 72 14.95 2.96 -6.75
CA THR A 72 14.30 4.20 -6.36
C THR A 72 14.93 5.47 -6.96
N LEU A 73 16.19 5.39 -7.44
CA LEU A 73 16.81 6.46 -8.22
C LEU A 73 16.14 6.66 -9.59
N ASN A 74 15.50 5.62 -10.10
CA ASN A 74 14.76 5.62 -11.36
C ASN A 74 13.25 5.81 -11.13
N HIS A 75 12.86 6.51 -10.07
CA HIS A 75 11.45 6.71 -9.74
C HIS A 75 10.79 7.74 -10.65
N LEU A 76 11.33 8.95 -10.68
CA LEU A 76 10.77 10.10 -11.39
C LEU A 76 11.87 10.98 -11.96
N LYS A 77 11.73 11.37 -13.24
CA LYS A 77 12.54 12.39 -13.89
C LYS A 77 11.71 13.61 -14.26
N LEU A 78 12.12 14.77 -13.76
CA LEU A 78 11.58 16.06 -14.17
C LEU A 78 12.49 16.72 -15.22
N ASN A 79 11.88 17.51 -16.11
CA ASN A 79 12.61 18.37 -17.03
C ASN A 79 12.98 19.71 -16.38
N GLU A 80 13.63 20.60 -17.14
CA GLU A 80 14.09 21.91 -16.65
C GLU A 80 12.95 22.83 -16.16
N SER A 81 11.72 22.61 -16.63
CA SER A 81 10.53 23.36 -16.21
C SER A 81 9.84 22.75 -14.98
N GLY A 82 10.40 21.69 -14.39
CA GLY A 82 9.86 21.05 -13.20
C GLY A 82 8.63 20.16 -13.45
N ILE A 83 8.32 19.83 -14.71
CA ILE A 83 7.26 18.87 -15.07
C ILE A 83 7.85 17.50 -15.43
N ILE A 84 7.04 16.45 -15.41
CA ILE A 84 7.47 15.09 -15.77
C ILE A 84 8.05 15.10 -17.19
N ALA A 85 9.31 14.67 -17.31
CA ALA A 85 10.01 14.60 -18.60
C ALA A 85 9.38 13.54 -19.51
N ASP A 86 9.14 13.89 -20.77
CA ASP A 86 8.46 13.07 -21.76
C ASP A 86 9.37 12.67 -22.94
N ASP A 87 10.69 12.87 -22.79
CA ASP A 87 11.65 12.30 -23.73
C ASP A 87 11.71 10.76 -23.60
N ILE A 88 12.08 10.09 -24.70
CA ILE A 88 12.07 8.63 -24.80
C ILE A 88 12.91 7.97 -23.69
N THR A 89 14.06 8.56 -23.34
CA THR A 89 14.94 8.01 -22.30
C THR A 89 14.25 8.08 -20.95
N SER A 90 13.70 9.24 -20.58
CA SER A 90 12.95 9.40 -19.34
C SER A 90 11.74 8.46 -19.24
N ILE A 91 10.94 8.33 -20.32
CA ILE A 91 9.78 7.42 -20.38
C ILE A 91 10.20 5.96 -20.18
N CYS A 92 11.31 5.53 -20.78
CA CYS A 92 11.76 4.14 -20.68
C CYS A 92 12.40 3.82 -19.34
N ASP A 93 13.14 4.76 -18.77
CA ASP A 93 14.05 4.51 -17.66
C ASP A 93 13.42 4.82 -16.29
N TYR A 94 12.37 5.64 -16.21
CA TYR A 94 11.75 6.05 -14.95
C TYR A 94 10.30 5.59 -14.79
N ALA A 95 9.96 5.08 -13.60
CA ALA A 95 8.66 4.46 -13.32
C ALA A 95 7.48 5.42 -13.54
N VAL A 96 7.52 6.60 -12.90
CA VAL A 96 6.43 7.59 -12.97
C VAL A 96 6.26 8.15 -14.39
N ASN A 97 7.36 8.32 -15.12
CA ASN A 97 7.36 8.79 -16.51
C ASN A 97 6.73 7.75 -17.45
N GLY A 98 7.09 6.47 -17.30
CA GLY A 98 6.49 5.35 -18.03
C GLY A 98 4.99 5.22 -17.74
N ALA A 99 4.60 5.29 -16.47
CA ALA A 99 3.20 5.22 -16.05
C ALA A 99 2.36 6.34 -16.69
N LEU A 100 2.86 7.58 -16.63
CA LEU A 100 2.20 8.73 -17.26
C LEU A 100 2.05 8.56 -18.77
N PHE A 101 3.09 8.05 -19.44
CA PHE A 101 3.05 7.80 -20.88
C PHE A 101 1.90 6.85 -21.25
N TYR A 102 1.80 5.70 -20.58
CA TYR A 102 0.69 4.77 -20.83
C TYR A 102 -0.66 5.35 -20.44
N GLY A 103 -0.75 6.02 -19.29
CA GLY A 103 -2.00 6.63 -18.84
C GLY A 103 -2.53 7.66 -19.85
N LYS A 104 -1.66 8.51 -20.41
CA LYS A 104 -2.03 9.46 -21.48
C LYS A 104 -2.42 8.75 -22.77
N HIS A 105 -1.72 7.69 -23.14
CA HIS A 105 -2.06 6.90 -24.33
C HIS A 105 -3.44 6.26 -24.19
N LEU A 106 -3.71 5.64 -23.05
CA LEU A 106 -4.99 4.98 -22.76
C LEU A 106 -6.14 5.99 -22.66
N SER A 107 -5.92 7.18 -22.08
CA SER A 107 -6.89 8.29 -22.05
C SER A 107 -7.36 8.69 -23.45
N LYS A 108 -6.45 8.72 -24.42
CA LYS A 108 -6.74 9.14 -25.80
C LYS A 108 -7.39 8.05 -26.65
N ASN A 109 -7.10 6.79 -26.35
CA ASN A 109 -7.44 5.64 -27.20
C ASN A 109 -8.48 4.70 -26.59
N THR A 110 -9.08 5.07 -25.46
CA THR A 110 -10.16 4.32 -24.81
C THR A 110 -11.28 5.25 -24.34
N ASN A 111 -12.40 4.69 -23.90
CA ASN A 111 -13.53 5.42 -23.36
C ASN A 111 -13.42 5.73 -21.86
N TYR A 112 -12.39 5.24 -21.17
CA TYR A 112 -12.19 5.49 -19.74
C TYR A 112 -11.87 6.97 -19.47
N LYS A 113 -12.55 7.55 -18.48
CA LYS A 113 -12.46 8.97 -18.12
C LYS A 113 -11.75 9.23 -16.80
N LYS A 114 -11.55 8.19 -16.00
CA LYS A 114 -10.79 8.23 -14.75
C LYS A 114 -9.63 7.26 -14.88
N ILE A 115 -8.43 7.80 -15.01
CA ILE A 115 -7.21 6.99 -15.16
C ILE A 115 -6.28 7.31 -14.00
N ILE A 116 -5.81 6.25 -13.34
CA ILE A 116 -4.79 6.31 -12.30
C ILE A 116 -3.55 5.60 -12.83
N ALA A 117 -2.51 6.37 -13.13
CA ALA A 117 -1.21 5.86 -13.51
C ALA A 117 -0.32 5.78 -12.26
N LEU A 118 0.25 4.61 -11.97
CA LEU A 118 1.07 4.35 -10.79
C LEU A 118 2.51 4.12 -11.22
N GLY A 119 3.41 5.01 -10.80
CA GLY A 119 4.84 4.75 -10.87
C GLY A 119 5.31 4.13 -9.55
N ILE A 120 5.87 2.92 -9.62
CA ILE A 120 6.40 2.20 -8.45
C ILE A 120 7.90 1.99 -8.62
N SER A 121 8.69 2.19 -7.56
CA SER A 121 10.09 1.80 -7.62
C SER A 121 10.63 1.22 -6.33
N GLY A 122 11.65 0.38 -6.43
CA GLY A 122 12.34 -0.22 -5.29
C GLY A 122 11.89 -1.65 -4.99
N ASN A 123 11.71 -1.96 -3.71
CA ASN A 123 11.33 -3.28 -3.22
C ASN A 123 10.67 -3.16 -1.84
N GLU A 124 10.24 -4.29 -1.29
CA GLU A 124 9.64 -4.46 0.04
C GLU A 124 10.24 -3.68 1.23
N LYS A 125 11.50 -3.23 1.16
CA LYS A 125 12.18 -2.52 2.25
C LYS A 125 12.33 -1.03 2.01
N ILE A 126 12.51 -0.65 0.74
CA ILE A 126 12.77 0.73 0.33
C ILE A 126 12.09 0.88 -1.02
N HIS A 127 10.99 1.63 -1.03
CA HIS A 127 10.21 1.87 -2.22
C HIS A 127 9.62 3.27 -2.26
N LYS A 128 9.03 3.59 -3.41
CA LYS A 128 8.15 4.74 -3.61
C LYS A 128 7.00 4.34 -4.51
N ILE A 129 5.80 4.82 -4.20
CA ILE A 129 4.61 4.66 -5.04
C ILE A 129 4.03 6.06 -5.24
N THR A 130 4.08 6.57 -6.47
CA THR A 130 3.51 7.88 -6.82
C THR A 130 2.34 7.67 -7.77
N PRO A 131 1.11 7.98 -7.32
CA PRO A 131 -0.06 8.00 -8.18
C PRO A 131 -0.13 9.29 -9.01
N ILE A 132 -0.61 9.15 -10.24
CA ILE A 132 -0.97 10.25 -11.12
C ILE A 132 -2.40 10.04 -11.58
N TYR A 133 -3.25 11.02 -11.32
CA TYR A 133 -4.58 11.03 -11.91
C TYR A 133 -4.55 11.74 -13.27
N ILE A 134 -5.23 11.15 -14.27
CA ILE A 134 -5.39 11.72 -15.61
C ILE A 134 -6.89 11.83 -15.89
N ASN A 135 -7.33 13.05 -16.21
CA ASN A 135 -8.73 13.35 -16.48
C ASN A 135 -9.14 13.04 -17.95
N ASP A 136 -10.40 13.30 -18.27
CA ASP A 136 -10.99 13.12 -19.60
C ASP A 136 -10.41 14.01 -20.70
N ARG A 137 -9.72 15.10 -20.32
CA ARG A 137 -9.00 16.02 -21.23
C ARG A 137 -7.54 15.62 -21.45
N GLY A 138 -7.05 14.65 -20.69
CA GLY A 138 -5.64 14.24 -20.71
C GLY A 138 -4.72 15.12 -19.87
N ASP A 139 -5.28 16.06 -19.10
CA ASP A 139 -4.53 16.77 -18.06
C ASP A 139 -4.25 15.80 -16.90
N TYR A 140 -3.14 16.03 -16.20
CA TYR A 140 -2.73 15.14 -15.11
C TYR A 140 -2.33 15.91 -13.86
N ASN A 141 -2.56 15.27 -12.71
CA ASN A 141 -2.12 15.73 -11.40
C ASN A 141 -1.31 14.63 -10.72
N ILE A 142 -0.10 14.96 -10.28
CA ILE A 142 0.68 14.08 -9.40
C ILE A 142 0.04 14.16 -8.02
N LEU A 143 -0.30 13.01 -7.45
CA LEU A 143 -0.90 12.89 -6.12
C LEU A 143 0.19 12.62 -5.07
N GLU A 144 -0.17 12.71 -3.80
CA GLU A 144 0.75 12.38 -2.71
C GLU A 144 1.22 10.92 -2.80
N ASP A 145 2.50 10.70 -2.47
CA ASP A 145 3.07 9.36 -2.38
C ASP A 145 2.30 8.53 -1.34
N ILE A 146 2.13 7.25 -1.64
CA ILE A 146 1.45 6.28 -0.79
C ILE A 146 2.36 5.09 -0.50
N GLU A 147 2.01 4.30 0.51
CA GLU A 147 2.77 3.12 0.90
C GLU A 147 2.13 1.81 0.43
N THR A 148 0.81 1.79 0.23
CA THR A 148 0.05 0.59 -0.15
C THR A 148 -0.94 0.90 -1.27
N LEU A 149 -1.42 -0.12 -1.97
CA LEU A 149 -2.44 0.02 -3.02
C LEU A 149 -3.88 -0.13 -2.49
N ILE A 150 -4.07 -0.20 -1.17
CA ILE A 150 -5.37 -0.45 -0.52
C ILE A 150 -6.40 0.62 -0.91
N SER A 151 -5.97 1.87 -1.12
CA SER A 151 -6.84 2.97 -1.57
C SER A 151 -7.45 2.75 -2.95
N PHE A 152 -6.91 1.84 -3.75
CA PHE A 152 -7.38 1.57 -5.11
C PHE A 152 -8.22 0.30 -5.25
N ASN A 153 -8.63 -0.31 -4.13
CA ASN A 153 -9.54 -1.43 -4.16
C ASN A 153 -11.00 -0.99 -4.38
N GLU A 154 -11.89 -1.95 -4.65
CA GLU A 154 -13.30 -1.65 -4.92
C GLU A 154 -13.97 -0.89 -3.76
N ASP A 155 -13.60 -1.14 -2.51
CA ASP A 155 -14.23 -0.51 -1.35
C ASP A 155 -13.79 0.96 -1.17
N ASN A 156 -12.55 1.30 -1.52
CA ASN A 156 -11.91 2.57 -1.17
C ASN A 156 -11.73 3.56 -2.32
N ILE A 157 -11.71 3.10 -3.58
CA ILE A 157 -11.27 3.92 -4.73
C ILE A 157 -12.17 5.13 -5.02
N ASP A 158 -13.48 5.02 -4.77
CA ASP A 158 -14.41 6.14 -4.94
C ASP A 158 -14.14 7.24 -3.90
N GLU A 159 -13.89 6.85 -2.65
CA GLU A 159 -13.56 7.78 -1.57
C GLU A 159 -12.21 8.45 -1.83
N TYR A 160 -11.20 7.68 -2.26
CA TYR A 160 -9.91 8.23 -2.69
C TYR A 160 -10.08 9.26 -3.81
N TYR A 161 -10.93 8.98 -4.80
CA TYR A 161 -11.21 9.89 -5.89
C TYR A 161 -11.84 11.21 -5.43
N VAL A 162 -12.91 11.13 -4.64
CA VAL A 162 -13.59 12.33 -4.13
C VAL A 162 -12.63 13.16 -3.26
N LYS A 163 -11.89 12.52 -2.36
CA LYS A 163 -11.03 13.22 -1.39
C LYS A 163 -9.72 13.73 -2.00
N LYS A 164 -8.95 12.83 -2.63
CA LYS A 164 -7.58 13.14 -3.06
C LYS A 164 -7.49 13.72 -4.47
N ILE A 165 -8.47 13.42 -5.31
CA ILE A 165 -8.44 13.85 -6.72
C ILE A 165 -9.35 15.06 -6.94
N LEU A 166 -10.57 15.06 -6.38
CA LEU A 166 -11.49 16.20 -6.49
C LEU A 166 -11.26 17.27 -5.41
N ASN A 167 -10.47 16.97 -4.36
CA ASN A 167 -10.28 17.84 -3.20
C ASN A 167 -11.62 18.27 -2.56
N GLU A 168 -12.61 17.37 -2.54
CA GLU A 168 -13.90 17.62 -1.92
C GLU A 168 -13.89 17.23 -0.44
N ASN A 169 -14.16 18.21 0.39
CA ASN A 169 -14.24 18.06 1.84
C ASN A 169 -15.59 17.46 2.25
N THR A 170 -15.60 16.21 2.74
CA THR A 170 -16.78 15.58 3.34
C THR A 170 -16.67 15.59 4.86
N ASP A 171 -17.73 15.83 5.65
CA ASP A 171 -17.63 15.96 7.11
C ASP A 171 -17.06 14.72 7.87
N ILE A 172 -16.90 13.58 7.18
CA ILE A 172 -16.25 12.33 7.64
C ILE A 172 -14.70 12.41 7.50
N GLU A 173 -14.21 13.50 6.92
CA GLU A 173 -12.88 13.72 6.33
C GLU A 173 -11.66 13.34 7.15
N LYS A 174 -11.61 13.70 8.42
CA LYS A 174 -10.35 13.60 9.18
C LYS A 174 -10.12 12.19 9.69
N GLU A 175 -11.17 11.53 10.17
CA GLU A 175 -11.02 10.23 10.81
C GLU A 175 -10.59 9.15 9.83
N THR A 176 -11.25 9.00 8.67
CA THR A 176 -10.91 7.87 7.77
C THR A 176 -9.52 8.00 7.14
N ASP A 177 -9.10 9.20 6.75
CA ASP A 177 -7.79 9.42 6.13
C ASP A 177 -6.65 9.24 7.14
N GLU A 178 -6.85 9.74 8.37
CA GLU A 178 -5.92 9.50 9.48
C GLU A 178 -5.88 8.00 9.81
N ILE A 179 -7.02 7.31 9.88
CA ILE A 179 -7.09 5.87 10.13
C ILE A 179 -6.38 5.06 9.04
N LEU A 180 -6.60 5.35 7.75
CA LEU A 180 -5.97 4.61 6.65
C LEU A 180 -4.46 4.87 6.61
N LYS A 181 -4.05 6.12 6.85
CA LYS A 181 -2.63 6.48 6.95
C LYS A 181 -1.96 5.80 8.14
N GLU A 182 -2.60 5.83 9.32
CA GLU A 182 -2.12 5.15 10.54
C GLU A 182 -2.08 3.64 10.36
N ALA A 183 -3.08 3.04 9.71
CA ALA A 183 -3.09 1.62 9.40
C ALA A 183 -1.96 1.25 8.44
N SER A 184 -1.74 2.04 7.39
CA SER A 184 -0.64 1.84 6.45
C SER A 184 0.72 1.98 7.12
N GLN A 185 0.89 2.99 7.98
CA GLN A 185 2.12 3.17 8.77
C GLN A 185 2.34 2.00 9.73
N LEU A 186 1.29 1.57 10.45
CA LEU A 186 1.36 0.41 11.34
C LEU A 186 1.73 -0.87 10.57
N HIS A 187 1.18 -1.05 9.38
CA HIS A 187 1.52 -2.19 8.52
C HIS A 187 2.99 -2.20 8.13
N GLU A 188 3.55 -1.06 7.74
CA GLU A 188 4.97 -0.91 7.44
C GLU A 188 5.85 -1.06 8.67
N ASP A 189 5.44 -0.50 9.81
CA ASP A 189 6.14 -0.68 11.08
C ASP A 189 6.21 -2.18 11.38
N LEU A 190 5.11 -2.94 11.29
CA LEU A 190 5.09 -4.39 11.49
C LEU A 190 5.89 -5.18 10.44
N ARG A 191 6.09 -4.62 9.24
CA ARG A 191 6.93 -5.20 8.18
C ARG A 191 8.42 -4.99 8.48
N ASN A 192 8.78 -3.80 8.97
CA ASN A 192 10.16 -3.37 9.23
C ASN A 192 10.66 -3.77 10.63
N TYR A 193 9.77 -3.90 11.62
CA TYR A 193 10.06 -4.32 13.00
C TYR A 193 10.34 -5.84 13.08
N GLY A 194 11.53 -6.22 12.60
CA GLY A 194 12.10 -7.56 12.76
C GLY A 194 11.56 -8.61 11.79
N ASN A 195 12.24 -9.77 11.74
CA ASN A 195 11.80 -10.95 10.99
C ASN A 195 10.58 -11.61 11.67
N LEU A 196 9.51 -10.84 11.92
CA LEU A 196 8.25 -11.39 12.41
C LEU A 196 7.67 -12.25 11.29
N GLU A 197 7.53 -13.55 11.57
CA GLU A 197 6.85 -14.46 10.63
C GLU A 197 5.44 -13.94 10.35
N GLU A 198 5.01 -14.03 9.09
CA GLU A 198 3.75 -13.44 8.60
C GLU A 198 2.53 -13.88 9.42
N LYS A 199 2.55 -15.12 9.92
CA LYS A 199 1.51 -15.68 10.81
C LYS A 199 1.39 -14.98 12.18
N ASN A 200 2.44 -14.28 12.63
CA ASN A 200 2.50 -13.62 13.93
C ASN A 200 2.01 -12.17 13.90
N LYS A 201 1.98 -11.52 12.73
CA LYS A 201 1.55 -10.12 12.60
C LYS A 201 0.10 -9.90 13.07
N PRO A 202 -0.90 -10.73 12.65
CA PRO A 202 -2.27 -10.56 13.14
C PRO A 202 -2.40 -10.76 14.65
N LEU A 203 -1.57 -11.64 15.24
CA LEU A 203 -1.54 -11.90 16.68
C LEU A 203 -1.02 -10.70 17.47
N ILE A 204 0.03 -10.04 16.99
CA ILE A 204 0.59 -8.83 17.63
C ILE A 204 -0.43 -7.68 17.55
N VAL A 205 -1.01 -7.43 16.38
CA VAL A 205 -2.04 -6.39 16.22
C VAL A 205 -3.23 -6.66 17.13
N SER A 206 -3.75 -7.88 17.13
CA SER A 206 -4.85 -8.29 18.00
C SER A 206 -4.51 -8.09 19.48
N GLY A 207 -3.31 -8.49 19.91
CA GLY A 207 -2.84 -8.30 21.28
C GLY A 207 -2.75 -6.83 21.69
N ILE A 208 -2.20 -5.96 20.82
CA ILE A 208 -2.12 -4.52 21.08
C ILE A 208 -3.54 -3.93 21.19
N LEU A 209 -4.46 -4.27 20.29
CA LEU A 209 -5.85 -3.80 20.36
C LEU A 209 -6.56 -4.25 21.64
N LEU A 210 -6.34 -5.49 22.09
CA LEU A 210 -6.88 -6.00 23.35
C LEU A 210 -6.29 -5.27 24.56
N ALA A 211 -5.00 -4.93 24.53
CA ALA A 211 -4.37 -4.14 25.59
C ALA A 211 -4.89 -2.70 25.62
N LEU A 212 -5.06 -2.06 24.46
CA LEU A 212 -5.61 -0.69 24.35
C LEU A 212 -7.03 -0.60 24.91
N ARG A 213 -7.86 -1.64 24.78
CA ARG A 213 -9.19 -1.71 25.42
C ARG A 213 -9.16 -1.60 26.95
N GLU A 214 -8.04 -1.94 27.59
CA GLU A 214 -7.92 -1.80 29.05
C GLU A 214 -7.62 -0.35 29.49
N ILE A 215 -7.39 0.58 28.56
CA ILE A 215 -7.28 2.02 28.85
C ILE A 215 -8.61 2.56 29.40
N ASP A 216 -9.74 2.14 28.82
CA ASP A 216 -11.08 2.54 29.28
C ASP A 216 -11.34 2.13 30.74
N SER A 217 -10.76 1.00 31.14
CA SER A 217 -10.80 0.48 32.50
C SER A 217 -9.69 1.01 33.41
N LYS A 218 -8.87 1.95 32.92
CA LYS A 218 -7.67 2.52 33.59
C LYS A 218 -6.67 1.47 34.07
N ASN A 219 -6.67 0.30 33.43
CA ASN A 219 -5.83 -0.84 33.78
C ASN A 219 -4.62 -0.96 32.83
N PHE A 220 -4.57 -0.12 31.79
CA PHE A 220 -3.44 0.06 30.90
C PHE A 220 -3.26 1.55 30.60
N SER A 221 -2.01 1.98 30.38
CA SER A 221 -1.69 3.31 29.89
C SER A 221 -0.46 3.24 28.99
N ILE A 222 -0.53 3.92 27.85
CA ILE A 222 0.55 3.97 26.86
C ILE A 222 1.78 4.67 27.44
N ASP A 223 1.60 5.65 28.34
CA ASP A 223 2.69 6.38 28.99
C ASP A 223 3.57 5.48 29.88
N THR A 224 3.08 4.27 30.21
CA THR A 224 3.86 3.30 30.98
C THR A 224 4.86 2.53 30.12
N LEU A 225 4.79 2.63 28.79
CA LEU A 225 5.68 1.94 27.85
C LEU A 225 6.98 2.74 27.66
N VAL A 226 7.90 2.60 28.63
CA VAL A 226 9.12 3.42 28.75
C VAL A 226 10.42 2.63 28.60
N GLY A 227 10.36 1.36 28.19
CA GLY A 227 11.53 0.50 28.07
C GLY A 227 12.10 0.05 29.42
N ASP A 228 11.25 -0.11 30.44
CA ASP A 228 11.66 -0.61 31.75
C ASP A 228 12.26 -2.03 31.63
N LYS A 229 13.41 -2.27 32.28
CA LYS A 229 14.14 -3.54 32.21
C LYS A 229 13.60 -4.61 33.17
N THR A 230 12.90 -4.21 34.23
CA THR A 230 12.32 -5.10 35.25
C THR A 230 10.94 -5.57 34.82
N LYS A 231 10.04 -4.64 34.49
CA LYS A 231 8.75 -4.96 33.86
C LYS A 231 8.74 -4.42 32.45
N THR A 232 9.11 -5.28 31.50
CA THR A 232 9.22 -4.90 30.09
C THR A 232 7.89 -4.44 29.52
N ASP A 233 7.94 -3.63 28.47
CA ASP A 233 6.75 -3.13 27.79
C ASP A 233 5.92 -4.27 27.19
N GLY A 234 6.58 -5.30 26.66
CA GLY A 234 5.93 -6.55 26.25
C GLY A 234 5.19 -7.24 27.39
N GLN A 235 5.76 -7.27 28.60
CA GLN A 235 5.07 -7.83 29.77
C GLN A 235 3.87 -6.97 30.20
N LYS A 236 3.97 -5.63 30.13
CA LYS A 236 2.85 -4.73 30.42
C LYS A 236 1.68 -4.95 29.46
N ILE A 237 1.96 -5.07 28.17
CA ILE A 237 0.95 -5.36 27.13
C ILE A 237 0.33 -6.74 27.37
N TYR A 238 1.15 -7.77 27.64
CA TYR A 238 0.66 -9.11 27.92
C TYR A 238 -0.27 -9.19 29.15
N ASP A 239 0.06 -8.47 30.22
CA ASP A 239 -0.78 -8.38 31.42
C ASP A 239 -2.12 -7.68 31.13
N ALA A 240 -2.13 -6.65 30.27
CA ALA A 240 -3.33 -5.97 29.82
C ALA A 240 -4.23 -6.91 29.00
N ILE A 241 -3.66 -7.68 28.06
CA ILE A 241 -4.39 -8.71 27.30
C ILE A 241 -5.06 -9.71 28.25
N LYS A 242 -4.32 -10.22 29.25
CA LYS A 242 -4.86 -11.15 30.25
C LYS A 242 -6.05 -10.54 30.99
N SER A 243 -5.92 -9.29 31.42
CA SER A 243 -6.99 -8.57 32.13
C SER A 243 -8.22 -8.37 31.24
N ASN A 244 -8.03 -8.09 29.96
CA ASN A 244 -9.13 -7.99 29.01
C ASN A 244 -9.86 -9.33 28.82
N LEU A 245 -9.13 -10.43 28.73
CA LEU A 245 -9.70 -11.78 28.65
C LEU A 245 -10.46 -12.17 29.93
N ASP A 246 -9.97 -11.74 31.09
CA ASP A 246 -10.70 -11.87 32.37
C ASP A 246 -12.02 -11.11 32.31
N ARG A 247 -12.00 -9.84 31.88
CA ARG A 247 -13.18 -8.99 31.80
C ARG A 247 -14.21 -9.50 30.80
N ALA A 248 -13.75 -10.10 29.71
CA ALA A 248 -14.59 -10.78 28.73
C ALA A 248 -15.18 -12.11 29.24
N ASN A 249 -14.92 -12.50 30.49
CA ASN A 249 -15.38 -13.73 31.12
C ASN A 249 -15.05 -14.99 30.31
N VAL A 250 -13.87 -15.03 29.69
CA VAL A 250 -13.44 -16.17 28.88
C VAL A 250 -13.27 -17.40 29.77
N SER A 251 -14.17 -18.36 29.61
CA SER A 251 -14.22 -19.61 30.35
C SER A 251 -14.29 -20.82 29.42
N PRO A 252 -13.87 -22.02 29.88
CA PRO A 252 -13.20 -22.31 31.16
C PRO A 252 -11.74 -21.82 31.17
N GLN A 253 -11.09 -21.80 32.34
CA GLN A 253 -9.71 -21.29 32.52
C GLN A 253 -8.72 -21.86 31.48
N VAL A 254 -8.85 -23.15 31.14
CA VAL A 254 -8.01 -23.82 30.14
C VAL A 254 -8.12 -23.18 28.74
N LYS A 255 -9.31 -22.70 28.34
CA LYS A 255 -9.50 -22.00 27.06
C LYS A 255 -8.81 -20.65 27.08
N LYS A 256 -8.93 -19.92 28.19
CA LYS A 256 -8.27 -18.64 28.39
C LYS A 256 -6.75 -18.80 28.37
N ASP A 257 -6.19 -19.79 29.07
CA ASP A 257 -4.75 -20.04 29.09
C ASP A 257 -4.21 -20.37 27.69
N LYS A 258 -4.98 -21.15 26.90
CA LYS A 258 -4.62 -21.42 25.50
C LYS A 258 -4.60 -20.15 24.64
N LEU A 259 -5.59 -19.28 24.77
CA LEU A 259 -5.62 -18.00 24.05
C LEU A 259 -4.48 -17.10 24.48
N LEU A 260 -4.28 -16.95 25.80
CA LEU A 260 -3.23 -16.11 26.35
C LEU A 260 -1.83 -16.59 25.91
N ASN A 261 -1.62 -17.91 25.84
CA ASN A 261 -0.37 -18.49 25.34
C ASN A 261 -0.05 -18.11 23.88
N GLN A 262 -1.05 -17.84 23.03
CA GLN A 262 -0.80 -17.38 21.66
C GLN A 262 -0.16 -15.99 21.63
N PHE A 263 -0.44 -15.16 22.64
CA PHE A 263 0.12 -13.81 22.77
C PHE A 263 1.47 -13.77 23.48
N SER A 264 2.03 -14.92 23.90
CA SER A 264 3.33 -14.98 24.59
C SER A 264 4.48 -14.38 23.77
N ILE A 265 4.35 -14.40 22.43
CA ILE A 265 5.32 -13.77 21.53
C ILE A 265 5.55 -12.28 21.84
N ILE A 266 4.55 -11.57 22.33
CA ILE A 266 4.63 -10.15 22.67
C ILE A 266 5.59 -9.91 23.84
N LYS A 267 5.68 -10.84 24.79
CA LYS A 267 6.57 -10.74 25.96
C LYS A 267 7.90 -11.50 25.81
N ASP A 268 7.97 -12.49 24.92
CA ASP A 268 9.11 -13.40 24.84
C ASP A 268 10.11 -13.03 23.72
N ASP A 269 9.67 -12.36 22.66
CA ASP A 269 10.53 -11.99 21.52
C ASP A 269 11.16 -10.58 21.66
N VAL A 270 11.69 -10.30 22.85
CA VAL A 270 12.09 -8.95 23.34
C VAL A 270 13.37 -8.42 22.71
N LYS A 271 13.89 -9.00 21.63
CA LYS A 271 15.03 -8.35 20.95
C LYS A 271 14.64 -7.18 20.07
N ARG A 272 13.36 -7.00 19.71
CA ARG A 272 13.02 -6.05 18.63
C ARG A 272 11.73 -5.28 18.73
N LEU A 273 10.83 -5.49 19.70
CA LEU A 273 9.46 -4.93 19.59
C LEU A 273 9.26 -3.47 20.03
N PHE A 274 10.12 -2.89 20.89
CA PHE A 274 9.94 -1.51 21.36
C PHE A 274 11.28 -0.87 21.77
N VAL A 275 12.21 -0.69 20.84
CA VAL A 275 13.43 0.09 21.09
C VAL A 275 13.30 1.39 20.30
N LYS A 276 13.12 2.50 21.02
CA LYS A 276 13.28 3.85 20.48
C LYS A 276 14.68 4.06 19.93
#